data_AF-A0A7X9BS64-F1
#
_entry.id   AF-A0A7X9BS64-F1
#
_cell.length_a   1.000
_cell.length_b   1.000
_cell.length_c   1.000
_cell.angle_alpha   90.00
_cell.angle_beta   90.00
_cell.angle_gamma   90.00
#
_symmetry.space_group_name_H-M   'P 1'
#
loop_
_entity.id
_entity.type
_entity.pdbx_description
1 polymer ?
#
loop_
_entity_poly.entity_id
_entity_poly.type
_entity_poly.pdbx_seq_one_letter_code
_entity_poly.pdbx_strand_id
1 'polypeptide(L)'
;GPLGVLVHNYKGTEEASEAVDDVIEGTGKGFDNFNALKKNLGPAGEDKAWHHIVEQSQIKKSGFSPQQIHNTNNVIAVVSTTHAKISGYYNSIDPRLSDTMRVRDWLAGQSFETQSQFGMDVLKRFGVIK
;
A
#
# COMPACT_ATOMS: atom_id res chain seq x y z
N GLY A 1 56.86 11.17 13.17
CA GLY A 1 56.25 12.43 12.73
C GLY A 1 54.82 12.44 13.21
N PRO A 2 54.39 13.48 13.94
CA PRO A 2 53.05 13.55 14.55
C PRO A 2 52.02 14.13 13.58
N LEU A 3 50.75 14.15 14.01
CA LEU A 3 49.54 14.90 13.58
C LEU A 3 48.36 13.92 13.58
N GLY A 4 47.26 14.08 14.31
CA GLY A 4 46.79 15.11 15.22
C GLY A 4 45.50 14.59 15.87
N VAL A 5 45.27 14.99 17.13
CA VAL A 5 44.04 14.73 17.88
C VAL A 5 42.93 15.62 17.33
N LEU A 6 41.73 15.08 17.09
CA LEU A 6 40.49 15.85 17.17
C LEU A 6 39.45 15.03 17.95
N VAL A 7 39.34 15.37 19.23
CA VAL A 7 38.22 15.02 20.10
C VAL A 7 37.02 15.85 19.65
N HIS A 8 35.89 15.22 19.33
CA HIS A 8 34.59 15.89 19.42
C HIS A 8 33.66 15.06 20.30
N ASN A 9 33.35 15.66 21.44
CA ASN A 9 32.49 15.16 22.50
C ASN A 9 31.06 14.99 21.99
N TYR A 10 30.51 13.78 22.08
CA TYR A 10 29.06 13.59 22.06
C TYR A 10 28.54 13.62 23.50
N LYS A 11 27.94 14.75 23.89
CA LYS A 11 27.05 14.84 25.05
C LYS A 11 25.86 15.75 24.75
N GLY A 12 24.67 15.21 24.99
CA GLY A 12 23.39 15.91 25.10
C GLY A 12 22.66 16.09 23.76
N THR A 13 21.35 15.95 23.64
CA THR A 13 20.25 15.72 24.61
C THR A 13 19.02 15.33 23.77
N GLU A 14 18.07 14.64 24.39
CA GLU A 14 16.72 14.43 23.85
C GLU A 14 16.02 15.78 23.59
N GLU A 15 15.24 15.89 22.50
CA GLU A 15 13.82 16.30 22.48
C GLU A 15 13.32 16.48 21.03
N ALA A 16 12.00 16.40 20.91
CA ALA A 16 11.23 16.05 19.72
C ALA A 16 10.97 17.20 18.72
N SER A 17 10.40 16.77 17.59
CA SER A 17 9.59 17.52 16.64
C SER A 17 10.24 18.65 15.85
N GLU A 18 10.55 18.37 14.58
CA GLU A 18 10.07 19.23 13.50
C GLU A 18 9.47 18.34 12.41
N ALA A 19 8.20 18.61 12.10
CA ALA A 19 7.50 18.03 10.98
C ALA A 19 8.29 18.34 9.70
N VAL A 20 8.73 17.29 9.01
CA VAL A 20 9.11 17.37 7.61
C VAL A 20 7.82 17.41 6.77
N ASP A 21 7.00 18.42 7.02
CA ASP A 21 6.00 18.85 6.06
C ASP A 21 6.74 19.61 4.95
N ASP A 22 6.35 19.33 3.71
CA ASP A 22 6.67 20.11 2.51
C ASP A 22 7.80 19.62 1.58
N VAL A 23 7.88 18.30 1.33
CA VAL A 23 8.17 17.77 -0.04
C VAL A 23 7.54 16.39 -0.24
N ILE A 24 6.22 16.21 -0.35
CA ILE A 24 5.64 15.18 -1.25
C ILE A 24 4.18 15.52 -1.64
N GLU A 25 3.98 16.29 -2.70
CA GLU A 25 2.80 16.03 -3.55
C GLU A 25 2.99 14.65 -4.19
N GLY A 26 2.43 13.59 -3.61
CA GLY A 26 2.44 12.27 -4.26
C GLY A 26 2.24 10.99 -3.45
N THR A 27 2.32 10.99 -2.11
CA THR A 27 2.36 9.72 -1.33
C THR A 27 1.12 9.39 -0.51
N GLY A 28 0.08 10.22 -0.57
CA GLY A 28 -1.14 10.05 0.22
C GLY A 28 -0.89 9.98 1.74
N LYS A 29 -1.96 9.77 2.51
CA LYS A 29 -1.89 9.65 3.97
C LYS A 29 -2.01 8.20 4.40
N GLY A 30 -1.00 7.68 5.09
CA GLY A 30 -0.96 6.32 5.63
C GLY A 30 -1.59 6.18 7.02
N PHE A 31 -2.08 4.98 7.34
CA PHE A 31 -2.75 4.66 8.61
C PHE A 31 -2.31 3.30 9.16
N ASP A 32 -2.37 3.11 10.48
CA ASP A 32 -1.98 1.85 11.12
C ASP A 32 -2.93 0.69 10.83
N ASN A 33 -4.18 1.00 10.46
CA ASN A 33 -5.21 0.01 10.17
C ASN A 33 -6.28 0.55 9.23
N PHE A 34 -6.99 -0.37 8.57
CA PHE A 34 -8.03 -0.02 7.60
C PHE A 34 -9.22 0.74 8.20
N ASN A 35 -9.54 0.54 9.49
CA ASN A 35 -10.64 1.27 10.13
C ASN A 35 -10.30 2.76 10.29
N ALA A 36 -9.06 3.09 10.62
CA ALA A 36 -8.59 4.48 10.68
C ALA A 36 -8.63 5.14 9.29
N LEU A 37 -8.19 4.43 8.24
CA LEU A 37 -8.31 4.90 6.86
C LEU A 37 -9.77 5.17 6.47
N LYS A 38 -10.69 4.22 6.72
CA LYS A 38 -12.12 4.39 6.43
C LYS A 38 -12.75 5.54 7.21
N LYS A 39 -12.35 5.75 8.47
CA LYS A 39 -12.81 6.89 9.27
C LYS A 39 -12.37 8.22 8.66
N ASN A 40 -11.17 8.29 8.09
CA ASN A 40 -10.67 9.47 7.41
C ASN A 40 -11.37 9.72 6.05
N LEU A 41 -11.60 8.67 5.26
CA LEU A 41 -12.22 8.78 3.93
C LEU A 41 -13.74 8.94 3.97
N GLY A 42 -14.39 8.44 5.03
CA GLY A 42 -15.85 8.31 5.09
C GLY A 42 -16.39 7.13 4.26
N PRO A 43 -17.71 7.06 4.04
CA PRO A 43 -18.32 6.01 3.24
C PRO A 43 -17.84 6.08 1.78
N ALA A 44 -17.64 4.93 1.13
CA ALA A 44 -17.22 4.85 -0.27
C ALA A 44 -18.30 5.31 -1.27
N GLY A 45 -19.52 5.57 -0.79
CA GLY A 45 -20.72 5.84 -1.58
C GLY A 45 -21.67 4.65 -1.60
N GLU A 46 -22.90 4.90 -2.07
CA GLU A 46 -23.93 3.88 -2.22
C GLU A 46 -23.44 2.73 -3.12
N ASP A 47 -23.72 1.50 -2.69
CA ASP A 47 -23.30 0.24 -3.32
C ASP A 47 -21.79 0.08 -3.55
N LYS A 48 -20.94 0.90 -2.93
CA LYS A 48 -19.48 0.85 -3.11
C LYS A 48 -18.74 0.42 -1.85
N ALA A 49 -17.56 -0.14 -2.05
CA ALA A 49 -16.59 -0.46 -1.02
C ALA A 49 -15.21 0.12 -1.37
N TRP A 50 -14.45 0.49 -0.33
CA TRP A 50 -13.04 0.85 -0.48
C TRP A 50 -12.22 -0.39 -0.85
N HIS A 51 -11.70 -0.43 -2.06
CA HIS A 51 -10.82 -1.47 -2.58
C HIS A 51 -9.37 -1.05 -2.43
N HIS A 52 -8.49 -1.93 -1.98
CA HIS A 52 -7.05 -1.66 -1.98
C HIS A 52 -6.44 -2.04 -3.33
N ILE A 53 -5.65 -1.15 -3.94
CA ILE A 53 -4.95 -1.39 -5.22
C ILE A 53 -3.88 -2.47 -5.02
N VAL A 54 -3.05 -2.33 -3.98
CA VAL A 54 -2.21 -3.40 -3.43
C VAL A 54 -2.94 -4.06 -2.26
N GLU A 55 -3.23 -5.37 -2.36
CA GLU A 55 -4.08 -6.09 -1.40
C GLU A 55 -3.58 -5.98 0.06
N GLN A 56 -4.52 -5.83 1.00
CA GLN A 56 -4.23 -5.79 2.43
C GLN A 56 -3.42 -6.99 2.94
N SER A 57 -3.60 -8.18 2.35
CA SER A 57 -2.85 -9.38 2.75
C SER A 57 -1.33 -9.26 2.55
N GLN A 58 -0.89 -8.29 1.74
CA GLN A 58 0.51 -8.08 1.41
C GLN A 58 1.32 -7.48 2.58
N ILE A 59 0.64 -6.94 3.61
CA ILE A 59 1.28 -6.64 4.91
C ILE A 59 1.97 -7.90 5.45
N LYS A 60 1.26 -9.04 5.43
CA LYS A 60 1.80 -10.31 5.94
C LYS A 60 2.61 -11.08 4.89
N LYS A 61 2.19 -11.03 3.63
CA LYS A 61 2.79 -11.84 2.55
C LYS A 61 4.06 -11.24 1.96
N SER A 62 4.12 -9.91 1.85
CA SER A 62 5.25 -9.17 1.28
C SER A 62 6.01 -8.34 2.32
N GLY A 63 5.49 -8.21 3.54
CA GLY A 63 6.14 -7.44 4.60
C GLY A 63 5.98 -5.92 4.46
N PHE A 64 5.03 -5.44 3.65
CA PHE A 64 4.76 -4.01 3.53
C PHE A 64 4.23 -3.43 4.83
N SER A 65 4.56 -2.16 5.10
CA SER A 65 4.07 -1.50 6.30
C SER A 65 2.55 -1.29 6.24
N PRO A 66 1.85 -1.31 7.39
CA PRO A 66 0.44 -0.97 7.43
C PRO A 66 0.13 0.39 6.81
N GLN A 67 0.99 1.39 7.00
CA GLN A 67 0.79 2.77 6.51
C GLN A 67 0.95 2.87 4.99
N GLN A 68 1.77 2.02 4.38
CA GLN A 68 1.89 1.92 2.93
C GLN A 68 0.66 1.28 2.30
N ILE A 69 0.07 0.28 2.97
CA ILE A 69 -1.09 -0.45 2.48
C ILE A 69 -2.39 0.30 2.77
N HIS A 70 -2.61 0.73 4.00
CA HIS A 70 -3.74 1.55 4.41
C HIS A 70 -3.42 3.01 4.13
N ASN A 71 -3.31 3.36 2.85
CA ASN A 71 -3.02 4.71 2.41
C ASN A 71 -4.15 5.25 1.51
N THR A 72 -4.45 6.54 1.60
CA THR A 72 -5.41 7.21 0.71
C THR A 72 -5.05 7.09 -0.77
N ASN A 73 -3.78 6.90 -1.13
CA ASN A 73 -3.36 6.67 -2.52
C ASN A 73 -3.41 5.19 -2.96
N ASN A 74 -3.58 4.25 -2.02
CA ASN A 74 -3.64 2.82 -2.29
C ASN A 74 -5.08 2.27 -2.23
N VAL A 75 -6.09 3.15 -2.22
CA VAL A 75 -7.49 2.74 -2.24
C VAL A 75 -8.34 3.50 -3.26
N ILE A 76 -9.38 2.82 -3.75
CA ILE A 76 -10.36 3.39 -4.68
C ILE A 76 -11.75 2.86 -4.34
N ALA A 77 -12.79 3.69 -4.49
CA ALA A 77 -14.16 3.27 -4.29
C ALA A 77 -14.67 2.45 -5.49
N VAL A 78 -15.08 1.21 -5.25
CA VAL A 78 -15.51 0.25 -6.29
C VAL A 78 -16.90 -0.27 -5.97
N VAL A 79 -17.76 -0.42 -7.00
CA VAL A 79 -19.07 -1.08 -6.85
C VAL A 79 -18.88 -2.47 -6.24
N SER A 80 -19.69 -2.81 -5.24
CA SER A 80 -19.50 -3.98 -4.39
C SER A 80 -19.51 -5.31 -5.17
N THR A 81 -20.31 -5.40 -6.24
CA THR A 81 -20.32 -6.56 -7.14
C THR A 81 -19.01 -6.69 -7.93
N THR A 82 -18.44 -5.57 -8.40
CA THR A 82 -17.14 -5.53 -9.06
C THR A 82 -16.01 -5.81 -8.07
N HIS A 83 -16.08 -5.25 -6.86
CA HIS A 83 -15.16 -5.54 -5.77
C HIS A 83 -15.08 -7.05 -5.49
N ALA A 84 -16.23 -7.73 -5.37
CA ALA A 84 -16.30 -9.18 -5.17
C ALA A 84 -15.64 -9.97 -6.32
N LYS A 85 -15.85 -9.55 -7.57
CA LYS A 85 -15.20 -10.17 -8.75
C LYS A 85 -13.67 -10.02 -8.71
N ILE A 86 -13.17 -8.84 -8.36
CA ILE A 86 -11.74 -8.59 -8.22
C ILE A 86 -11.17 -9.45 -7.08
N SER A 87 -11.81 -9.48 -5.91
CA SER A 87 -11.38 -10.34 -4.79
C SER A 87 -11.36 -11.83 -5.17
N GLY A 88 -12.33 -12.27 -5.99
CA GLY A 88 -12.37 -13.61 -6.56
C GLY A 88 -11.18 -13.90 -7.47
N TYR A 89 -10.82 -12.96 -8.35
CA TYR A 89 -9.65 -13.09 -9.23
C TYR A 89 -8.35 -13.22 -8.43
N TYR A 90 -8.12 -12.38 -7.42
CA TYR A 90 -6.93 -12.49 -6.56
C TYR A 90 -6.86 -13.83 -5.79
N ASN A 91 -8.01 -14.48 -5.57
CA ASN A 91 -8.11 -15.79 -4.92
C ASN A 91 -8.03 -16.98 -5.90
N SER A 92 -7.99 -16.71 -7.21
CA SER A 92 -7.92 -17.72 -8.27
C SER A 92 -6.48 -17.97 -8.72
N ILE A 93 -6.28 -19.05 -9.45
CA ILE A 93 -5.05 -19.32 -10.20
C ILE A 93 -5.24 -18.76 -11.60
N ASP A 94 -4.31 -17.92 -12.07
CA ASP A 94 -4.26 -17.45 -13.45
C ASP A 94 -3.06 -18.12 -14.14
N PRO A 95 -3.28 -19.07 -15.08
CA PRO A 95 -2.20 -19.80 -15.75
C PRO A 95 -1.22 -18.91 -16.53
N ARG A 96 -1.57 -17.64 -16.79
CA ARG A 96 -0.67 -16.67 -17.42
C ARG A 96 0.37 -16.11 -16.44
N LEU A 97 0.16 -16.28 -15.13
CA LEU A 97 1.05 -15.83 -14.06
C LEU A 97 1.71 -17.02 -13.35
N SER A 98 0.94 -18.04 -13.01
CA SER A 98 1.40 -19.25 -12.33
C SER A 98 0.41 -20.40 -12.53
N ASP A 99 0.92 -21.63 -12.67
CA ASP A 99 0.09 -22.85 -12.78
C ASP A 99 -0.43 -23.36 -11.43
N THR A 100 0.15 -22.90 -10.31
CA THR A 100 -0.11 -23.48 -8.98
C THR A 100 -0.43 -22.46 -7.90
N MET A 101 0.01 -21.21 -8.06
CA MET A 101 -0.20 -20.16 -7.07
C MET A 101 -1.45 -19.35 -7.38
N ARG A 102 -2.17 -18.96 -6.33
CA ARG A 102 -3.18 -17.91 -6.46
C ARG A 102 -2.49 -16.61 -6.86
N VAL A 103 -3.18 -15.74 -7.59
CA VAL A 103 -2.65 -14.44 -8.04
C VAL A 103 -2.01 -13.66 -6.88
N ARG A 104 -2.67 -13.60 -5.71
CA ARG A 104 -2.13 -12.90 -4.53
C ARG A 104 -0.88 -13.51 -3.92
N ASP A 105 -0.71 -14.81 -4.08
CA ASP A 105 0.44 -15.56 -3.58
C ASP A 105 1.61 -15.40 -4.56
N TRP A 106 1.33 -15.39 -5.87
CA TRP A 106 2.31 -15.06 -6.90
C TRP A 106 2.86 -13.62 -6.77
N LEU A 107 2.01 -12.67 -6.34
CA LEU A 107 2.45 -11.29 -6.06
C LEU A 107 3.33 -11.16 -4.81
N ALA A 108 3.30 -12.13 -3.90
CA ALA A 108 4.03 -12.03 -2.64
C ALA A 108 5.55 -11.91 -2.87
N GLY A 109 6.17 -10.93 -2.24
CA GLY A 109 7.61 -10.64 -2.38
C GLY A 109 7.99 -9.77 -3.58
N GLN A 110 7.06 -9.49 -4.50
CA GLN A 110 7.27 -8.49 -5.54
C GLN A 110 7.21 -7.07 -4.95
N SER A 111 7.85 -6.09 -5.60
CA SER A 111 7.87 -4.70 -5.12
C SER A 111 6.47 -4.10 -5.06
N PHE A 112 6.27 -3.10 -4.19
CA PHE A 112 4.99 -2.39 -4.11
C PHE A 112 4.60 -1.75 -5.44
N GLU A 113 5.56 -1.18 -6.16
CA GLU A 113 5.33 -0.60 -7.49
C GLU A 113 4.78 -1.63 -8.47
N THR A 114 5.38 -2.82 -8.54
CA THR A 114 4.88 -3.91 -9.39
C THR A 114 3.48 -4.35 -9.00
N GLN A 115 3.19 -4.48 -7.70
CA GLN A 115 1.85 -4.85 -7.24
C GLN A 115 0.83 -3.74 -7.49
N SER A 116 1.24 -2.48 -7.38
CA SER A 116 0.39 -1.31 -7.67
C SER A 116 0.03 -1.26 -9.14
N GLN A 117 1.03 -1.41 -10.03
CA GLN A 117 0.80 -1.47 -11.47
C GLN A 117 -0.13 -2.64 -11.84
N PHE A 118 0.11 -3.82 -11.27
CA PHE A 118 -0.78 -4.98 -11.46
C PHE A 118 -2.20 -4.68 -11.00
N GLY A 119 -2.37 -4.07 -9.82
CA GLY A 119 -3.67 -3.65 -9.30
C GLY A 119 -4.39 -2.67 -10.22
N MET A 120 -3.68 -1.68 -10.77
CA MET A 120 -4.23 -0.73 -11.74
C MET A 120 -4.70 -1.43 -13.03
N ASP A 121 -3.94 -2.41 -13.52
CA ASP A 121 -4.32 -3.17 -14.71
C ASP A 121 -5.53 -4.10 -14.45
N VAL A 122 -5.64 -4.65 -13.25
CA VAL A 122 -6.84 -5.37 -12.81
C VAL A 122 -8.04 -4.43 -12.74
N LEU A 123 -7.90 -3.23 -12.16
CA LEU A 123 -8.97 -2.24 -12.12
C LEU A 123 -9.45 -1.85 -13.53
N LYS A 124 -8.53 -1.66 -14.49
CA LYS A 124 -8.87 -1.45 -15.91
C LYS A 124 -9.61 -2.64 -16.51
N ARG A 125 -9.09 -3.85 -16.32
CA ARG A 125 -9.70 -5.10 -16.82
C ARG A 125 -11.13 -5.30 -16.32
N PHE A 126 -11.41 -4.92 -15.08
CA PHE A 126 -12.74 -5.02 -14.47
C PHE A 126 -13.60 -3.77 -14.70
N GLY A 127 -13.14 -2.80 -15.50
CA GLY A 127 -13.90 -1.62 -15.90
C GLY A 127 -14.11 -0.59 -14.79
N VAL A 128 -13.27 -0.59 -13.75
CA VAL A 128 -13.31 0.39 -12.66
C VAL A 128 -12.74 1.74 -13.13
N ILE A 129 -11.65 1.69 -13.89
CA ILE A 129 -10.97 2.86 -14.46
C ILE A 129 -10.79 2.68 -15.97
N LYS A 130 -10.72 3.78 -16.71
CA LYS A 130 -10.59 3.80 -18.18
C LYS A 130 -9.18 4.16 -18.60
#